data_AF-A0A2D3RDE9-F1
#
_entry.id   AF-A0A2D3RDE9-F1
#
_cell.length_a   1.000
_cell.length_b   1.000
_cell.length_c   1.000
_cell.angle_alpha   90.00
_cell.angle_beta   90.00
_cell.angle_gamma   90.00
#
_symmetry.space_group_name_H-M   'P 1'
#
loop_
_entity.id
_entity.type
_entity.pdbx_description
1 polymer ?
#
loop_
_entity_poly.entity_id
_entity_poly.type
_entity_poly.pdbx_seq_one_letter_code
_entity_poly.pdbx_strand_id
1 'polypeptide(L)'
;MKFDAIKLGLATAIIFGVAWILCSLFVILAPGGMMQMSGHMVHSNFEGMGWSLHWTGFFVGLVTWSVFSGLFVWAITATYNRLLA
;
A
#
# COMPACT_ATOMS: atom_id res chain seq x y z
N MET A 1 2.09 11.47 24.19
CA MET A 1 0.64 11.23 24.00
C MET A 1 0.45 9.75 23.70
N LYS A 2 -0.59 9.09 24.23
CA LYS A 2 -0.86 7.68 23.92
C LYS A 2 -1.88 7.58 22.78
N PHE A 3 -1.55 6.82 21.74
CA PHE A 3 -2.44 6.58 20.60
C PHE A 3 -3.19 5.26 20.77
N ASP A 4 -4.40 5.16 20.26
CA ASP A 4 -5.11 3.89 20.17
C ASP A 4 -4.57 3.08 18.99
N ALA A 5 -3.76 2.05 19.29
CA ALA A 5 -3.06 1.27 18.28
C ALA A 5 -4.01 0.52 17.34
N ILE A 6 -5.17 0.07 17.84
CA ILE A 6 -6.15 -0.67 17.03
C ILE A 6 -6.84 0.28 16.07
N LYS A 7 -7.33 1.42 16.56
CA LYS A 7 -7.98 2.42 15.70
C LYS A 7 -7.03 2.93 14.63
N LEU A 8 -5.78 3.22 14.99
CA LEU A 8 -4.81 3.74 14.04
C LEU A 8 -4.41 2.69 13.00
N GLY A 9 -4.18 1.44 13.41
CA GLY A 9 -3.92 0.33 12.48
C GLY A 9 -5.08 0.08 11.51
N LEU A 10 -6.33 0.07 12.00
CA LEU A 10 -7.51 -0.08 11.14
C LEU A 10 -7.67 1.06 10.15
N ALA A 11 -7.49 2.31 10.60
CA ALA A 11 -7.53 3.47 9.73
C ALA A 11 -6.49 3.38 8.62
N THR A 12 -5.26 2.96 8.94
CA THR A 12 -4.21 2.72 7.95
C THR A 12 -4.61 1.65 6.95
N ALA A 13 -5.11 0.49 7.42
CA ALA A 13 -5.51 -0.60 6.53
C ALA A 13 -6.58 -0.15 5.52
N ILE A 14 -7.59 0.61 5.97
CA ILE A 14 -8.66 1.13 5.12
C ILE A 14 -8.08 2.07 4.05
N ILE A 15 -7.24 3.03 4.45
CA ILE A 15 -6.67 4.01 3.52
C ILE A 15 -5.73 3.35 2.50
N PHE A 16 -4.92 2.38 2.91
CA PHE A 16 -4.09 1.63 1.98
C PHE A 16 -4.92 0.78 1.00
N GLY A 17 -6.06 0.23 1.45
CA GLY A 17 -6.99 -0.45 0.56
C GLY A 17 -7.60 0.48 -0.47
N VAL A 18 -8.03 1.67 -0.06
CA VAL A 18 -8.52 2.72 -0.98
C VAL A 18 -7.43 3.13 -1.96
N ALA A 19 -6.22 3.38 -1.49
CA ALA A 19 -5.08 3.73 -2.34
C ALA A 19 -4.77 2.64 -3.37
N TRP A 20 -4.80 1.35 -2.97
CA TRP A 20 -4.60 0.23 -3.88
C TRP A 20 -5.62 0.21 -5.03
N ILE A 21 -6.89 0.45 -4.71
CA ILE A 21 -7.97 0.52 -5.72
C ILE A 21 -7.70 1.65 -6.71
N LEU A 22 -7.34 2.84 -6.22
CA LEU A 22 -7.02 3.98 -7.07
C LEU A 22 -5.78 3.74 -7.94
N CYS A 23 -4.72 3.17 -7.37
CA CYS A 23 -3.51 2.81 -8.12
C CYS A 23 -3.82 1.77 -9.21
N SER A 24 -4.63 0.77 -8.88
CA SER A 24 -5.07 -0.25 -9.84
C SER A 24 -5.86 0.37 -10.99
N LEU A 25 -6.73 1.34 -10.70
CA LEU A 25 -7.48 2.08 -11.72
C LEU A 25 -6.54 2.88 -12.65
N PHE A 26 -5.53 3.57 -12.11
CA PHE A 26 -4.56 4.29 -12.93
C PHE A 26 -3.72 3.36 -13.81
N VAL A 27 -3.35 2.18 -13.30
CA VAL A 27 -2.67 1.15 -14.10
C VAL A 27 -3.53 0.69 -15.28
N ILE A 28 -4.84 0.58 -15.10
CA ILE A 28 -5.76 0.22 -16.21
C ILE A 28 -5.89 1.36 -17.23
N LEU A 29 -5.98 2.61 -16.77
CA LEU A 29 -6.19 3.78 -17.64
C LEU A 29 -4.91 4.21 -18.40
N ALA A 30 -3.75 4.06 -17.77
CA ALA A 30 -2.46 4.53 -18.29
C ALA A 30 -1.30 3.57 -17.94
N PRO A 31 -1.31 2.31 -18.42
CA PRO A 31 -0.38 1.27 -17.99
C PRO A 31 1.09 1.65 -18.22
N GLY A 32 1.43 2.14 -19.42
CA GLY A 32 2.80 2.55 -19.74
C GLY A 32 3.29 3.73 -18.91
N GLY A 33 2.43 4.72 -18.67
CA GLY A 33 2.76 5.89 -17.83
C GLY A 33 3.01 5.50 -16.38
N MET A 34 2.20 4.58 -15.82
CA MET A 34 2.39 4.08 -14.47
C MET A 34 3.64 3.19 -14.33
N MET A 35 4.00 2.42 -15.37
CA MET A 35 5.27 1.69 -15.40
C MET A 35 6.47 2.64 -15.37
N GLN A 36 6.49 3.67 -16.21
CA GLN A 36 7.56 4.67 -16.21
C GLN A 36 7.67 5.41 -14.88
N MET A 37 6.53 5.85 -14.33
CA MET A 37 6.49 6.49 -13.01
C MET A 37 7.12 5.60 -11.94
N SER A 38 6.78 4.30 -11.94
CA SER A 38 7.36 3.33 -11.00
C SER A 38 8.86 3.18 -11.20
N GLY A 39 9.34 3.13 -12.45
CA GLY A 39 10.75 3.11 -12.78
C GLY A 39 11.50 4.33 -12.24
N HIS A 40 10.93 5.53 -12.42
CA HIS A 40 11.51 6.76 -11.87
C HIS A 40 11.62 6.75 -10.34
N MET A 41 10.61 6.24 -9.62
CA MET A 41 10.61 6.17 -8.15
C MET A 41 11.72 5.28 -7.59
N VAL A 42 12.08 4.21 -8.29
CA VAL A 42 13.12 3.26 -7.87
C VAL A 42 14.41 3.40 -8.67
N HIS A 43 14.57 4.53 -9.39
CA HIS A 43 15.73 4.83 -10.23
C HIS A 43 16.12 3.70 -11.20
N SER A 44 15.13 3.06 -11.83
CA SER A 44 15.31 1.92 -12.76
C SER A 44 14.58 2.16 -14.08
N ASN A 45 15.06 1.55 -15.17
CA ASN A 45 14.36 1.56 -16.46
C ASN A 45 13.44 0.33 -16.58
N PHE A 46 12.14 0.56 -16.71
CA PHE A 46 11.14 -0.49 -16.94
C PHE A 46 10.57 -0.45 -18.37
N GLU A 47 11.28 0.16 -19.30
CA GLU A 47 10.96 0.12 -20.72
C GLU A 47 10.86 -1.33 -21.22
N GLY A 48 9.80 -1.62 -21.98
CA GLY A 48 9.48 -2.98 -22.46
C GLY A 48 8.82 -3.90 -21.42
N MET A 49 8.69 -3.49 -20.16
CA MET A 49 7.91 -4.22 -19.15
C MET A 49 6.42 -3.83 -19.20
N GLY A 50 5.55 -4.71 -18.70
CA GLY A 50 4.12 -4.48 -18.61
C GLY A 50 3.57 -4.87 -17.24
N TRP A 51 2.46 -4.22 -16.84
CA TRP A 51 1.73 -4.60 -15.64
C TRP A 51 0.98 -5.92 -15.86
N SER A 52 1.03 -6.81 -14.86
CA SER A 52 0.20 -8.02 -14.80
C SER A 52 -0.86 -7.87 -13.71
N LEU A 53 -1.92 -7.10 -14.01
CA LEU A 53 -3.00 -6.82 -13.06
C LEU A 53 -4.26 -7.60 -13.41
N HIS A 54 -4.21 -8.93 -13.27
CA HIS A 54 -5.40 -9.78 -13.33
C HIS A 54 -6.20 -9.72 -12.01
N TRP A 55 -7.44 -10.23 -12.03
CA TRP A 55 -8.30 -10.27 -10.84
C TRP A 55 -7.62 -10.89 -9.61
N THR A 56 -6.86 -11.97 -9.80
CA THR A 56 -6.09 -12.61 -8.72
C THR A 56 -5.07 -11.66 -8.11
N GLY A 57 -4.25 -11.01 -8.94
CA GLY A 57 -3.26 -10.01 -8.50
C GLY A 57 -3.91 -8.81 -7.81
N PHE A 58 -5.06 -8.35 -8.32
CA PHE A 58 -5.82 -7.26 -7.72
C PHE A 58 -6.29 -7.61 -6.29
N PHE A 59 -6.96 -8.74 -6.09
CA PHE A 59 -7.48 -9.12 -4.77
C PHE A 59 -6.37 -9.50 -3.79
N VAL A 60 -5.35 -10.23 -4.25
CA VAL A 60 -4.19 -10.57 -3.41
C VAL A 60 -3.47 -9.30 -2.98
N GLY A 61 -3.23 -8.36 -3.90
CA GLY A 61 -2.61 -7.08 -3.59
C GLY A 61 -3.45 -6.25 -2.62
N LEU A 62 -4.77 -6.15 -2.83
CA LEU A 62 -5.68 -5.41 -1.95
C LEU A 62 -5.60 -5.91 -0.52
N VAL A 63 -5.74 -7.22 -0.31
CA VAL A 63 -5.69 -7.83 1.03
C VAL A 63 -4.30 -7.66 1.63
N THR A 64 -3.24 -7.96 0.86
CA THR A 64 -1.86 -7.90 1.34
C THR A 64 -1.49 -6.49 1.77
N TRP A 65 -1.65 -5.49 0.89
CA TRP A 65 -1.28 -4.11 1.20
C TRP A 65 -2.10 -3.52 2.36
N SER A 66 -3.39 -3.81 2.44
CA SER A 66 -4.25 -3.31 3.52
C SER A 66 -3.90 -3.95 4.86
N VAL A 67 -3.78 -5.28 4.92
CA VAL A 67 -3.52 -6.00 6.18
C VAL A 67 -2.12 -5.69 6.69
N PHE A 68 -1.09 -5.78 5.84
CA PHE A 68 0.29 -5.55 6.27
C PHE A 68 0.51 -4.12 6.75
N SER A 69 -0.02 -3.11 6.05
CA SER A 69 0.12 -1.71 6.48
C SER A 69 -0.56 -1.45 7.83
N GLY A 70 -1.77 -1.99 8.04
CA GLY A 70 -2.48 -1.87 9.31
C GLY A 70 -1.75 -2.56 10.47
N LEU A 71 -1.27 -3.78 10.26
CA LEU A 71 -0.46 -4.50 11.25
C LEU A 71 0.85 -3.76 11.57
N PHE A 72 1.49 -3.19 10.56
CA PHE A 72 2.74 -2.45 10.72
C PHE A 72 2.54 -1.19 11.56
N VAL A 73 1.51 -0.38 11.26
CA VAL A 73 1.20 0.83 12.04
C VAL A 73 0.69 0.48 13.44
N TRP A 74 -0.09 -0.59 13.59
CA TRP A 74 -0.46 -1.09 14.92
C TRP A 74 0.79 -1.43 15.74
N ALA A 75 1.75 -2.16 15.17
CA ALA A 75 2.98 -2.56 15.86
C ALA A 75 3.85 -1.37 16.25
N ILE A 76 4.00 -0.38 15.34
CA ILE A 76 4.69 0.89 15.62
C ILE A 76 4.02 1.59 16.79
N THR A 77 2.69 1.71 16.76
CA THR A 77 1.92 2.44 17.76
C THR A 77 1.98 1.76 19.13
N ALA A 78 1.87 0.43 19.15
CA ALA A 78 2.02 -0.36 20.37
C ALA A 78 3.41 -0.19 20.98
N THR A 79 4.46 -0.19 20.14
CA THR A 79 5.84 0.02 20.56
C THR A 79 6.05 1.43 21.10
N TYR A 80 5.60 2.45 20.38
CA TYR A 80 5.67 3.85 20.81
C TYR A 80 5.00 4.07 22.17
N ASN A 81 3.79 3.54 22.35
CA ASN A 81 3.06 3.66 23.62
C ASN A 81 3.78 2.97 24.79
N ARG A 82 4.54 1.90 24.54
CA ARG A 82 5.36 1.23 25.56
C ARG A 82 6.61 2.02 25.91
N LEU A 83 7.25 2.68 24.93
CA LEU A 83 8.44 3.51 25.17
C LEU A 83 8.15 4.82 25.90
N LEU A 84 6.89 5.28 25.88
CA LEU A 84 6.43 6.43 26.66
C LEU A 84 6.07 6.08 28.12
N ALA A 85 6.04 4.78 28.47
CA ALA A 85 5.64 4.31 29.80
C ALA A 85 6.80 4.32 30.79
#